data_AF-A0A2K5CLD8-F1
#
_entry.id   AF-A0A2K5CLD8-F1
#
_cell.length_a   1.000
_cell.length_b   1.000
_cell.length_c   1.000
_cell.angle_alpha   90.00
_cell.angle_beta   90.00
_cell.angle_gamma   90.00
#
_symmetry.space_group_name_H-M   'P 1'
#
loop_
_entity.id
_entity.type
_entity.pdbx_description
1 polymer ?
#
loop_
_entity_poly.entity_id
_entity_poly.type
_entity_poly.pdbx_seq_one_letter_code
_entity_poly.pdbx_strand_id
1 'polypeptide(L)'
;MKFTIVFAGLLGVFLAPALADYNINISDDDNSAGSGQQSVSVNNEHNVANIDNNNGWDSWNSIWDYESGFAATRLFQKKTCIVHKMNKEVVPSIQSLDALVKEKKLQGKGPGGAPPKSLMYSVNPNKVDDLSKLGKHIANMCRGIPTYMAEELQGESLFFYSGKCFETNILWIVNISFCGKTVEN
;
A
#
# COMPACT_ATOMS: atom_id res chain seq x y z
N MET A 1 41.20 54.93 -20.87
CA MET A 1 41.34 53.58 -20.26
C MET A 1 40.79 53.70 -18.83
N LYS A 2 39.82 52.96 -18.30
CA LYS A 2 39.37 51.57 -18.49
C LYS A 2 37.89 51.50 -18.05
N PHE A 3 37.08 50.68 -18.72
CA PHE A 3 35.81 50.19 -18.20
C PHE A 3 36.07 49.20 -17.05
N THR A 4 35.23 49.21 -16.02
CA THR A 4 35.11 48.04 -15.13
C THR A 4 33.64 47.90 -14.71
N ILE A 5 32.98 46.92 -15.34
CA ILE A 5 31.70 46.35 -14.91
C ILE A 5 32.03 45.30 -13.85
N VAL A 6 31.25 45.20 -12.77
CA VAL A 6 31.07 43.91 -12.08
C VAL A 6 29.58 43.70 -11.77
N PHE A 7 29.08 42.61 -12.31
CA PHE A 7 27.73 42.06 -12.21
C PHE A 7 27.55 41.25 -10.91
N ALA A 8 26.30 41.27 -10.42
CA ALA A 8 25.57 40.17 -9.78
C ALA A 8 26.00 39.58 -8.41
N GLY A 9 24.97 39.36 -7.59
CA GLY A 9 25.02 38.50 -6.41
C GLY A 9 23.67 38.33 -5.71
N LEU A 10 22.58 38.10 -6.45
CA LEU A 10 21.30 37.66 -5.89
C LEU A 10 21.42 36.15 -5.60
N LEU A 11 21.86 35.79 -4.40
CA LEU A 11 21.88 34.41 -3.92
C LEU A 11 20.74 34.21 -2.92
N GLY A 12 19.52 34.21 -3.45
CA GLY A 12 18.38 33.61 -2.76
C GLY A 12 18.51 32.09 -2.87
N VAL A 13 19.22 31.46 -1.94
CA VAL A 13 19.19 30.00 -1.79
C VAL A 13 17.86 29.66 -1.12
N PHE A 14 16.82 29.46 -1.91
CA PHE A 14 15.65 28.71 -1.46
C PHE A 14 16.09 27.25 -1.29
N LEU A 15 16.48 26.88 -0.07
CA LEU A 15 16.44 25.49 0.37
C LEU A 15 14.96 25.12 0.47
N ALA A 16 14.33 24.78 -0.66
CA ALA A 16 13.12 23.96 -0.60
C ALA A 16 13.55 22.63 0.06
N PRO A 17 13.01 22.25 1.23
CA PRO A 17 13.21 20.90 1.71
C PRO A 17 12.75 19.96 0.59
N ALA A 18 13.62 19.05 0.17
CA ALA A 18 13.30 18.04 -0.82
C ALA A 18 12.23 17.12 -0.20
N LEU A 19 10.96 17.41 -0.49
CA LEU A 19 9.83 16.52 -0.26
C LEU A 19 10.01 15.36 -1.25
N ALA A 20 10.60 14.27 -0.79
CA ALA A 20 10.76 13.08 -1.61
C ALA A 20 9.53 12.20 -1.41
N ASP A 21 8.54 12.33 -2.29
CA ASP A 21 7.74 11.15 -2.68
C ASP A 21 8.66 10.33 -3.58
N TYR A 22 9.30 9.31 -3.02
CA TYR A 22 10.19 8.43 -3.77
C TYR A 22 9.39 7.19 -4.17
N ASN A 23 9.24 7.00 -5.47
CA ASN A 23 8.60 5.82 -6.06
C ASN A 23 9.66 4.75 -6.30
N ILE A 24 9.54 3.61 -5.64
CA ILE A 24 10.42 2.47 -5.91
C ILE A 24 9.65 1.42 -6.65
N ASN A 25 10.19 1.04 -7.80
CA ASN A 25 9.70 -0.08 -8.57
C ASN A 25 10.32 -1.39 -8.10
N ILE A 26 9.50 -2.35 -7.74
CA ILE A 26 9.86 -3.70 -7.33
C ILE A 26 9.32 -4.62 -8.42
N SER A 27 10.23 -5.30 -9.11
CA SER A 27 9.88 -6.27 -10.16
C SER A 27 10.23 -7.67 -9.69
N ASP A 28 9.33 -8.63 -9.94
CA ASP A 28 9.64 -10.05 -9.81
C ASP A 28 10.39 -10.54 -11.06
N ASP A 29 11.69 -10.73 -10.95
CA ASP A 29 12.48 -11.39 -12.02
C ASP A 29 12.32 -12.92 -12.00
N ASP A 30 11.70 -13.48 -10.95
CA ASP A 30 11.41 -14.92 -10.86
C ASP A 30 9.92 -15.15 -11.06
N ASN A 31 9.58 -16.25 -11.75
CA ASN A 31 8.22 -16.68 -12.06
C ASN A 31 7.38 -17.09 -10.81
N SER A 32 7.47 -16.35 -9.69
CA SER A 32 6.48 -16.42 -8.62
C SER A 32 5.19 -15.78 -9.15
N ALA A 33 4.34 -16.64 -9.69
CA ALA A 33 3.05 -16.28 -10.26
C ALA A 33 2.26 -15.34 -9.31
N GLY A 34 2.08 -14.09 -9.69
CA GLY A 34 0.99 -13.25 -9.16
C GLY A 34 1.35 -11.89 -8.55
N SER A 35 2.61 -11.53 -8.34
CA SER A 35 2.94 -10.29 -7.60
C SER A 35 3.19 -9.04 -8.44
N GLY A 36 3.19 -9.13 -9.78
CA GLY A 36 3.24 -7.99 -10.69
C GLY A 36 4.43 -7.05 -10.46
N GLN A 37 4.47 -5.96 -11.22
CA GLN A 37 5.40 -4.87 -10.92
C GLN A 37 4.76 -3.98 -9.85
N GLN A 38 5.41 -3.87 -8.69
CA GLN A 38 4.90 -3.05 -7.58
C GLN A 38 5.63 -1.72 -7.48
N SER A 39 4.90 -0.63 -7.22
CA SER A 39 5.50 0.65 -6.85
C SER A 39 5.01 1.15 -5.49
N VAL A 40 5.93 1.65 -4.68
CA VAL A 40 5.63 2.20 -3.35
C VAL A 40 6.01 3.66 -3.27
N SER A 41 5.12 4.45 -2.69
CA SER A 41 5.42 5.79 -2.18
C SER A 41 5.01 5.90 -0.72
N VAL A 42 5.84 6.61 0.06
CA VAL A 42 5.58 6.88 1.48
C VAL A 42 5.58 8.38 1.69
N ASN A 43 4.45 8.90 2.17
CA ASN A 43 4.28 10.29 2.54
C ASN A 43 4.23 10.41 4.06
N ASN A 44 5.38 10.74 4.66
CA ASN A 44 5.50 10.91 6.11
C ASN A 44 4.76 12.15 6.64
N GLU A 45 4.55 13.17 5.82
CA GLU A 45 3.82 14.39 6.23
C GLU A 45 2.33 14.08 6.46
N HIS A 46 1.76 13.24 5.60
CA HIS A 46 0.36 12.83 5.67
C HIS A 46 0.14 11.49 6.35
N ASN A 47 1.19 10.82 6.84
CA ASN A 47 1.11 9.50 7.45
C ASN A 47 0.41 8.46 6.55
N VAL A 48 0.74 8.45 5.26
CA VAL A 48 0.14 7.54 4.27
C VAL A 48 1.21 6.84 3.44
N ALA A 49 0.99 5.56 3.15
CA ALA A 49 1.72 4.84 2.11
C ALA A 49 0.78 4.40 1.00
N ASN A 50 1.24 4.47 -0.25
CA ASN A 50 0.52 4.00 -1.42
C ASN A 50 1.34 2.90 -2.12
N ILE A 51 0.68 1.78 -2.41
CA ILE A 51 1.26 0.63 -3.08
C ILE A 51 0.43 0.32 -4.31
N ASP A 52 1.03 0.44 -5.48
CA ASP A 52 0.43 0.03 -6.74
C ASP A 52 1.01 -1.31 -7.17
N ASN A 53 0.15 -2.23 -7.58
CA ASN A 53 0.56 -3.48 -8.19
C ASN A 53 0.00 -3.56 -9.62
N ASN A 54 0.90 -3.59 -10.58
CA ASN A 54 0.57 -3.76 -11.99
C ASN A 54 0.79 -5.23 -12.41
N ASN A 55 -0.30 -6.00 -12.39
CA ASN A 55 -0.32 -7.41 -12.74
C ASN A 55 -1.45 -7.75 -13.74
N GLY A 56 -1.62 -6.91 -14.77
CA GLY A 56 -2.66 -7.12 -15.77
C GLY A 56 -4.07 -7.12 -15.17
N TRP A 57 -4.81 -8.21 -15.34
CA TRP A 57 -6.17 -8.36 -14.81
C TRP A 57 -6.22 -8.42 -13.28
N ASP A 58 -5.13 -8.87 -12.64
CA ASP A 58 -5.02 -8.95 -11.17
C ASP A 58 -4.35 -7.70 -10.58
N SER A 59 -4.34 -6.59 -11.32
CA SER A 59 -3.83 -5.32 -10.81
C SER A 59 -4.69 -4.80 -9.65
N TRP A 60 -4.03 -4.18 -8.69
CA TRP A 60 -4.68 -3.54 -7.54
C TRP A 60 -3.86 -2.35 -7.05
N ASN A 61 -4.49 -1.49 -6.27
CA ASN A 61 -3.84 -0.37 -5.56
C ASN A 61 -4.23 -0.44 -4.09
N SER A 62 -3.31 -0.15 -3.18
CA SER A 62 -3.53 -0.14 -1.74
C SER A 62 -3.05 1.17 -1.12
N ILE A 63 -3.87 1.74 -0.25
CA ILE A 63 -3.52 2.88 0.61
C ILE A 63 -3.51 2.40 2.05
N TRP A 64 -2.41 2.64 2.75
CA TRP A 64 -2.28 2.44 4.19
C TRP A 64 -2.30 3.83 4.85
N ASP A 65 -3.40 4.15 5.52
CA ASP A 65 -3.63 5.43 6.18
C ASP A 65 -3.37 5.26 7.69
N TYR A 66 -2.16 5.62 8.12
CA TYR A 66 -1.70 5.40 9.48
C TYR A 66 -2.37 6.34 10.50
N GLU A 67 -2.91 7.48 10.05
CA GLU A 67 -3.65 8.41 10.88
C GLU A 67 -5.02 7.81 11.28
N SER A 68 -5.77 7.31 10.31
CA SER A 68 -7.05 6.63 10.55
C SER A 68 -6.90 5.22 11.12
N GLY A 69 -5.75 4.57 10.87
CA GLY A 69 -5.49 3.18 11.25
C GLY A 69 -6.15 2.14 10.33
N PHE A 70 -6.67 2.56 9.18
CA PHE A 70 -7.24 1.70 8.16
C PHE A 70 -6.31 1.55 6.96
N ALA A 71 -6.43 0.41 6.29
CA ALA A 71 -5.89 0.19 4.96
C ALA A 71 -7.05 -0.11 4.01
N ALA A 72 -6.90 0.32 2.77
CA ALA A 72 -7.85 0.05 1.72
C ALA A 72 -7.14 -0.52 0.51
N THR A 73 -7.73 -1.53 -0.13
CA THR A 73 -7.24 -2.13 -1.37
C THR A 73 -8.33 -2.08 -2.43
N ARG A 74 -8.05 -1.39 -3.53
CA ARG A 74 -8.90 -1.33 -4.72
C ARG A 74 -8.50 -2.43 -5.68
N LEU A 75 -9.43 -3.35 -5.94
CA LEU A 75 -9.27 -4.40 -6.94
C LEU A 75 -9.85 -3.93 -8.27
N PHE A 76 -9.00 -3.71 -9.28
CA PHE A 76 -9.42 -3.03 -10.51
C PHE A 76 -10.41 -3.86 -11.34
N GLN A 77 -10.14 -5.14 -11.56
CA GLN A 77 -11.04 -6.02 -12.32
C GLN A 77 -12.41 -6.17 -11.64
N LYS A 78 -12.43 -6.25 -10.31
CA LYS A 78 -13.67 -6.38 -9.51
C LYS A 78 -14.43 -5.07 -9.37
N LYS A 79 -13.79 -3.94 -9.65
CA LYS A 79 -14.34 -2.59 -9.39
C LYS A 79 -14.84 -2.46 -7.95
N THR A 80 -14.07 -2.98 -7.00
CA THR A 80 -14.43 -2.98 -5.57
C THR A 80 -13.29 -2.39 -4.74
N CYS A 81 -13.64 -1.76 -3.62
CA CYS A 81 -12.71 -1.27 -2.62
C CYS A 81 -12.90 -2.09 -1.33
N ILE A 82 -11.84 -2.68 -0.80
CA ILE A 82 -11.90 -3.45 0.44
C ILE A 82 -11.15 -2.68 1.50
N VAL A 83 -11.78 -2.42 2.63
CA VAL A 83 -11.20 -1.63 3.72
C VAL A 83 -11.11 -2.50 4.97
N HIS A 84 -9.97 -2.48 5.64
CA HIS A 84 -9.76 -3.22 6.87
C HIS A 84 -8.94 -2.40 7.87
N LYS A 85 -9.09 -2.72 9.15
CA LYS A 85 -8.22 -2.15 10.18
C LYS A 85 -6.82 -2.75 10.02
N MET A 86 -5.80 -1.91 10.16
CA MET A 86 -4.41 -2.39 10.09
C MET A 86 -4.01 -3.11 11.38
N ASN A 87 -3.44 -4.30 11.24
CA ASN A 87 -2.78 -5.00 12.34
C ASN A 87 -1.37 -4.41 12.56
N LYS A 88 -1.22 -3.61 13.62
CA LYS A 88 0.02 -2.89 13.95
C LYS A 88 1.19 -3.80 14.36
N GLU A 89 0.92 -5.08 14.66
CA GLU A 89 1.95 -6.07 15.00
C GLU A 89 2.56 -6.73 13.74
N VAL A 90 1.85 -6.61 12.61
CA VAL A 90 2.22 -7.23 11.34
C VAL A 90 2.61 -6.19 10.30
N VAL A 91 1.79 -5.16 10.14
CA VAL A 91 2.05 -4.03 9.23
C VAL A 91 3.16 -3.16 9.85
N PRO A 92 4.25 -2.87 9.12
CA PRO A 92 5.32 -2.03 9.64
C PRO A 92 4.82 -0.60 9.92
N SER A 93 5.41 0.05 10.92
CA SER A 93 5.21 1.50 11.09
C SER A 93 5.63 2.25 9.84
N ILE A 94 5.07 3.44 9.62
CA ILE A 94 5.40 4.24 8.44
C ILE A 94 6.90 4.58 8.37
N GLN A 95 7.56 4.81 9.52
CA GLN A 95 9.00 5.07 9.56
C GLN A 95 9.82 3.84 9.16
N SER A 96 9.40 2.65 9.60
CA SER A 96 10.05 1.40 9.21
C SER A 96 9.83 1.11 7.74
N LEU A 97 8.63 1.35 7.22
CA LEU A 97 8.33 1.24 5.79
C LEU A 97 9.16 2.24 4.98
N ASP A 98 9.23 3.49 5.41
CA ASP A 98 10.02 4.55 4.78
C ASP A 98 11.50 4.14 4.65
N ALA A 99 12.09 3.66 5.75
CA ALA A 99 13.46 3.15 5.77
C ALA A 99 13.65 1.96 4.82
N LEU A 100 12.76 0.96 4.85
CA LEU A 100 12.82 -0.21 3.97
C LEU A 100 12.79 0.18 2.49
N VAL A 101 11.92 1.13 2.13
CA VAL A 101 11.83 1.66 0.77
C VAL A 101 13.15 2.39 0.46
N LYS A 102 13.62 3.35 1.27
CA LYS A 102 14.86 4.14 1.00
C LYS A 102 16.10 3.27 0.82
N GLU A 103 16.23 2.24 1.64
CA GLU A 103 17.37 1.32 1.62
C GLU A 103 17.25 0.27 0.50
N LYS A 104 16.16 0.28 -0.29
CA LYS A 104 15.80 -0.74 -1.27
C LYS A 104 15.77 -2.17 -0.69
N LYS A 105 15.60 -2.29 0.63
CA LYS A 105 15.56 -3.56 1.36
C LYS A 105 14.24 -4.32 1.19
N LEU A 106 13.26 -3.71 0.52
CA LEU A 106 12.09 -4.43 0.03
C LEU A 106 12.46 -5.47 -1.03
N GLN A 107 13.66 -5.38 -1.64
CA GLN A 107 14.15 -6.37 -2.61
C GLN A 107 14.75 -7.62 -1.93
N GLY A 108 14.01 -8.26 -1.03
CA GLY A 108 14.43 -9.42 -0.24
C GLY A 108 14.76 -10.69 -1.03
N LYS A 109 15.60 -10.62 -2.06
CA LYS A 109 16.26 -11.77 -2.70
C LYS A 109 17.60 -12.01 -2.01
N GLY A 110 17.55 -12.75 -0.91
CA GLY A 110 18.72 -13.39 -0.33
C GLY A 110 18.30 -14.66 0.42
N PRO A 111 19.03 -15.79 0.28
CA PRO A 111 18.78 -16.97 1.09
C PRO A 111 19.00 -16.59 2.56
N GLY A 112 17.93 -16.38 3.33
CA GLY A 112 17.99 -16.00 4.75
C GLY A 112 17.02 -14.92 5.22
N GLY A 113 16.21 -14.31 4.34
CA GLY A 113 15.12 -13.42 4.76
C GLY A 113 14.00 -14.19 5.48
N ALA A 114 13.41 -13.59 6.52
CA ALA A 114 12.21 -14.16 7.14
C ALA A 114 11.05 -14.15 6.11
N PRO A 115 10.23 -15.21 6.03
CA PRO A 115 9.08 -15.21 5.14
C PRO A 115 8.10 -14.09 5.51
N PRO A 116 7.36 -13.52 4.53
CA PRO A 116 6.34 -12.53 4.79
C PRO A 116 5.31 -13.05 5.80
N LYS A 117 4.85 -12.16 6.68
CA LYS A 117 3.72 -12.48 7.56
C LYS A 117 2.44 -12.49 6.74
N SER A 118 1.53 -13.43 7.02
CA SER A 118 0.25 -13.51 6.32
C SER A 118 -0.90 -13.05 7.20
N LEU A 119 -1.79 -12.24 6.63
CA LEU A 119 -3.06 -11.82 7.24
C LEU A 119 -4.20 -12.29 6.34
N MET A 120 -5.26 -12.82 6.95
CA MET A 120 -6.46 -13.24 6.23
C MET A 120 -7.66 -12.46 6.76
N TYR A 121 -8.48 -11.95 5.85
CA TYR A 121 -9.64 -11.12 6.15
C TYR A 121 -10.89 -11.70 5.53
N SER A 122 -11.99 -11.70 6.29
CA SER A 122 -13.32 -12.01 5.78
C SER A 122 -14.04 -10.73 5.36
N VAL A 123 -14.43 -10.64 4.09
CA VAL A 123 -15.12 -9.48 3.53
C VAL A 123 -16.59 -9.51 3.89
N ASN A 124 -17.07 -8.46 4.56
CA ASN A 124 -18.49 -8.28 4.85
C ASN A 124 -19.26 -8.07 3.53
N PRO A 125 -20.38 -8.78 3.31
CA PRO A 125 -21.18 -8.61 2.09
C PRO A 125 -21.92 -7.27 2.03
N ASN A 126 -22.05 -6.55 3.14
CA ASN A 126 -22.70 -5.24 3.19
C ASN A 126 -21.73 -4.13 2.82
N LYS A 127 -22.21 -3.19 2.02
CA LYS A 127 -21.42 -2.03 1.60
C LYS A 127 -21.25 -1.05 2.76
N VAL A 128 -20.16 -0.30 2.71
CA VAL A 128 -19.94 0.87 3.57
C VAL A 128 -20.80 2.02 3.06
N ASP A 129 -21.68 2.53 3.92
CA ASP A 129 -22.58 3.63 3.58
C ASP A 129 -21.90 5.01 3.69
N ASP A 130 -20.93 5.16 4.60
CA ASP A 130 -20.28 6.43 4.88
C ASP A 130 -18.75 6.28 4.88
N LEU A 131 -18.15 6.62 3.75
CA LEU A 131 -16.69 6.59 3.56
C LEU A 131 -15.95 7.62 4.42
N SER A 132 -16.60 8.69 4.89
CA SER A 132 -15.92 9.76 5.62
C SER A 132 -15.35 9.29 6.96
N LYS A 133 -15.89 8.20 7.50
CA LYS A 133 -15.43 7.55 8.73
C LYS A 133 -14.13 6.76 8.58
N LEU A 134 -13.67 6.55 7.35
CA LEU A 134 -12.51 5.70 7.03
C LEU A 134 -11.20 6.49 6.81
N GLY A 135 -11.24 7.82 6.96
CA GLY A 135 -10.11 8.69 6.64
C GLY A 135 -10.21 9.30 5.24
N LYS A 136 -9.65 10.51 5.08
CA LYS A 136 -9.78 11.31 3.85
C LYS A 136 -9.14 10.62 2.64
N HIS A 137 -8.00 9.96 2.82
CA HIS A 137 -7.27 9.32 1.74
C HIS A 137 -8.03 8.11 1.20
N ILE A 138 -8.52 7.24 2.10
CA ILE A 138 -9.36 6.09 1.74
C ILE A 138 -10.69 6.55 1.12
N ALA A 139 -11.36 7.55 1.70
CA ALA A 139 -12.60 8.09 1.16
C ALA A 139 -12.43 8.63 -0.28
N ASN A 140 -11.28 9.23 -0.59
CA ASN A 140 -10.95 9.68 -1.93
C ASN A 140 -10.68 8.51 -2.88
N MET A 141 -9.88 7.53 -2.47
CA MET A 141 -9.53 6.35 -3.28
C MET A 141 -10.74 5.51 -3.66
N CYS A 142 -11.66 5.30 -2.69
CA CYS A 142 -12.84 4.47 -2.86
C CYS A 142 -14.08 5.23 -3.38
N ARG A 143 -13.98 6.53 -3.68
CA ARG A 143 -15.13 7.34 -4.09
C ARG A 143 -15.78 6.79 -5.36
N GLY A 144 -17.09 6.54 -5.30
CA GLY A 144 -17.87 6.03 -6.43
C GLY A 144 -17.64 4.53 -6.71
N ILE A 145 -16.95 3.83 -5.81
CA ILE A 145 -16.64 2.40 -5.93
C ILE A 145 -17.37 1.66 -4.81
N PRO A 146 -18.07 0.55 -5.10
CA PRO A 146 -18.56 -0.36 -4.06
C PRO A 146 -17.47 -0.67 -3.04
N THR A 147 -17.70 -0.29 -1.79
CA THR A 147 -16.71 -0.40 -0.71
C THR A 147 -17.22 -1.33 0.36
N TYR A 148 -16.37 -2.22 0.86
CA TYR A 148 -16.74 -3.25 1.81
C TYR A 148 -15.71 -3.30 2.95
N MET A 149 -16.19 -3.44 4.18
CA MET A 149 -15.31 -3.72 5.32
C MET A 149 -14.87 -5.18 5.29
N ALA A 150 -13.65 -5.43 5.73
CA ALA A 150 -13.16 -6.78 5.99
C ALA A 150 -12.60 -6.87 7.42
N GLU A 151 -12.88 -8.00 8.06
CA GLU A 151 -12.49 -8.29 9.44
C GLU A 151 -11.40 -9.35 9.45
N GLU A 152 -10.37 -9.12 10.26
CA GLU A 152 -9.24 -10.05 10.36
C GLU A 152 -9.70 -11.36 10.99
N LEU A 153 -9.37 -12.46 10.34
CA LEU A 153 -9.55 -13.80 10.89
C LEU A 153 -8.35 -14.12 11.79
N GLN A 154 -8.63 -14.56 13.01
CA GLN A 154 -7.62 -14.86 14.02
C GLN A 154 -7.87 -16.23 14.66
N GLY A 155 -6.79 -16.86 15.11
CA GLY A 155 -6.84 -18.12 15.86
C GLY A 155 -7.57 -19.23 15.10
N GLU A 156 -8.50 -19.90 15.78
CA GLU A 156 -9.21 -21.06 15.24
C GLU A 156 -10.00 -20.76 13.96
N SER A 157 -10.49 -19.52 13.79
CA SER A 157 -11.29 -19.11 12.63
C SER A 157 -10.54 -19.23 11.29
N LEU A 158 -9.19 -19.21 11.31
CA LEU A 158 -8.36 -19.42 10.13
C LEU A 158 -8.50 -20.85 9.58
N PHE A 159 -8.66 -21.86 10.44
CA PHE A 159 -8.72 -23.27 10.04
C PHE A 159 -10.08 -23.66 9.45
N PHE A 160 -11.12 -22.91 9.78
CA PHE A 160 -12.49 -23.20 9.34
C PHE A 160 -12.93 -22.39 8.12
N TYR A 161 -12.08 -21.46 7.65
CA TYR A 161 -12.40 -20.65 6.49
C TYR A 161 -12.15 -21.42 5.19
N SER A 162 -13.22 -21.60 4.39
CA SER A 162 -13.20 -22.37 3.14
C SER A 162 -13.63 -21.57 1.91
N GLY A 163 -13.72 -20.24 2.04
CA GLY A 163 -14.09 -19.34 0.94
C GLY A 163 -12.94 -19.08 -0.03
N LYS A 164 -13.28 -18.62 -1.24
CA LYS A 164 -12.27 -18.12 -2.19
C LYS A 164 -11.71 -16.78 -1.71
N CYS A 165 -10.41 -16.60 -1.91
CA CYS A 165 -9.70 -15.39 -1.52
C CYS A 165 -9.02 -14.74 -2.73
N PHE A 166 -8.92 -13.41 -2.69
CA PHE A 166 -8.01 -12.64 -3.52
C PHE A 166 -6.76 -12.35 -2.69
N GLU A 167 -5.61 -12.78 -3.19
CA GLU A 167 -4.33 -12.65 -2.50
C GLU A 167 -3.56 -11.45 -3.03
N THR A 168 -3.05 -10.65 -2.10
CA THR A 168 -2.14 -9.55 -2.38
C THR A 168 -0.85 -9.80 -1.64
N ASN A 169 0.26 -9.94 -2.37
CA ASN A 169 1.57 -9.88 -1.77
C ASN A 169 1.98 -8.41 -1.75
N ILE A 170 2.17 -7.81 -0.58
CA ILE A 170 2.55 -6.41 -0.45
C ILE A 170 4.02 -6.37 -0.09
N LEU A 171 4.86 -5.97 -1.05
CA LEU A 171 6.29 -5.70 -0.90
C LEU A 171 7.11 -6.85 -0.30
N TRP A 172 6.63 -8.08 -0.46
CA TRP A 172 7.20 -9.30 0.14
C TRP A 172 7.38 -9.22 1.67
N ILE A 173 6.72 -8.28 2.35
CA ILE A 173 6.72 -8.12 3.81
C ILE A 173 5.46 -8.71 4.45
N VAL A 174 4.32 -8.55 3.76
CA VAL A 174 3.01 -8.94 4.24
C VAL A 174 2.21 -9.51 3.08
N ASN A 175 1.67 -10.72 3.25
CA ASN A 175 0.63 -11.25 2.38
C ASN A 175 -0.73 -10.95 3.00
N ILE A 176 -1.63 -10.37 2.22
CA ILE A 176 -3.01 -10.12 2.65
C ILE A 176 -3.97 -10.88 1.73
N SER A 177 -4.77 -11.75 2.33
CA SER A 177 -5.82 -12.51 1.64
C SER A 177 -7.19 -11.95 2.03
N PHE A 178 -7.92 -11.40 1.05
CA PHE A 178 -9.30 -10.96 1.24
C PHE A 178 -10.24 -12.06 0.76
N CYS A 179 -11.15 -12.51 1.61
CA CYS A 179 -11.92 -13.70 1.33
C CYS A 179 -13.43 -13.44 1.41
N GLY A 180 -14.18 -13.98 0.45
CA GLY A 180 -15.64 -13.89 0.41
C GLY A 180 -16.19 -13.64 -1.00
N LYS A 181 -17.51 -13.75 -1.16
CA LYS A 181 -18.17 -13.67 -2.48
C LYS A 181 -17.87 -12.38 -3.25
N THR A 182 -17.66 -11.27 -2.55
CA THR A 182 -17.35 -9.96 -3.15
C THR A 182 -16.04 -9.95 -3.94
N VAL A 183 -15.12 -10.91 -3.67
CA VAL A 183 -13.85 -11.05 -4.38
C VAL A 183 -13.84 -12.21 -5.38
N GLU A 184 -14.92 -12.98 -5.48
CA GLU A 184 -15.05 -14.10 -6.43
C GLU A 184 -15.12 -13.59 -7.88
N ASN A 185 -14.59 -14.37 -8.82
CA ASN A 185 -14.73 -14.16 -10.28
C ASN A 185 -16.06 -14.70 -10.77
#